data_AF-A0A392PXT1-F1
#
_entry.id   AF-A0A392PXT1-F1
#
_cell.length_a   1.000
_cell.length_b   1.000
_cell.length_c   1.000
_cell.angle_alpha   90.00
_cell.angle_beta   90.00
_cell.angle_gamma   90.00
#
_symmetry.space_group_name_H-M   'P 1'
#
loop_
_entity.id
_entity.type
_entity.pdbx_description
1 polymer ?
#
loop_
_entity_poly.entity_id
_entity_poly.type
_entity_poly.pdbx_seq_one_letter_code
_entity_poly.pdbx_strand_id
1 'polypeptide(L)'
;YHGRNSGYEATTNRDIALVNKACDFVKEEHSVPPNWRQDLNRNMVKTEDGRWVLAPRQQVFDTHHEEDIEPYLEQIGISSSNK
;
A
#
# COMPACT_ATOMS: atom_id res chain seq x y z
N TYR A 1 -9.98 22.40 -9.49
CA TYR A 1 -10.29 23.81 -9.15
C TYR A 1 -9.86 24.65 -10.32
N HIS A 2 -10.78 25.37 -10.96
CA HIS A 2 -10.53 26.06 -12.22
C HIS A 2 -10.54 27.60 -12.09
N GLY A 3 -10.24 28.12 -10.89
CA GLY A 3 -10.20 29.55 -10.60
C GLY A 3 -11.38 30.05 -9.77
N ARG A 4 -11.29 31.32 -9.36
CA ARG A 4 -12.12 31.93 -8.30
C ARG A 4 -13.63 32.02 -8.62
N ASN A 5 -14.00 31.93 -9.90
CA ASN A 5 -15.38 31.99 -10.38
C ASN A 5 -15.79 30.72 -11.15
N SER A 6 -14.99 29.66 -11.09
CA SER A 6 -15.23 28.41 -11.81
C SER A 6 -15.51 27.30 -10.81
N GLY A 7 -16.50 26.45 -11.13
CA GLY A 7 -16.79 25.27 -10.34
C GLY A 7 -15.61 24.29 -10.28
N TYR A 8 -15.70 23.33 -9.37
CA TYR A 8 -14.88 22.14 -9.46
C TYR A 8 -15.37 21.30 -10.65
N GLU A 9 -14.42 20.86 -11.47
CA GLU A 9 -14.63 19.87 -12.52
C GLU A 9 -13.42 18.92 -12.46
N ALA A 10 -13.67 17.63 -12.65
CA ALA A 10 -12.61 16.63 -12.63
C ALA A 10 -11.83 16.69 -13.95
N THR A 11 -10.57 17.14 -13.90
CA THR A 11 -9.71 17.24 -15.10
C THR A 11 -9.21 15.88 -15.60
N THR A 12 -9.44 14.81 -14.83
CA THR A 12 -9.04 13.44 -15.17
C THR A 12 -10.18 12.48 -14.90
N ASN A 13 -10.22 11.35 -15.63
CA ASN A 13 -11.22 10.31 -15.45
C ASN A 13 -10.88 9.39 -14.25
N ARG A 14 -10.50 9.98 -13.12
CA ARG A 14 -10.11 9.25 -11.91
C ARG A 14 -11.37 8.73 -11.21
N ASP A 15 -11.38 7.43 -10.89
CA ASP A 15 -12.50 6.79 -10.21
C ASP A 15 -12.73 7.38 -8.81
N ILE A 16 -13.97 7.79 -8.53
CA ILE A 16 -14.42 8.33 -7.25
C ILE A 16 -14.26 7.32 -6.11
N ALA A 17 -14.35 6.02 -6.40
CA ALA A 17 -14.21 4.96 -5.41
C ALA A 17 -12.82 4.99 -4.75
N LEU A 18 -11.80 5.48 -5.44
CA LEU A 18 -10.44 5.59 -4.90
C LEU A 18 -10.33 6.55 -3.72
N VAL A 19 -11.27 7.48 -3.54
CA VAL A 19 -11.30 8.35 -2.36
C VAL A 19 -11.46 7.49 -1.10
N ASN A 20 -12.44 6.59 -1.06
CA ASN A 20 -12.71 5.72 0.09
C ASN A 20 -11.71 4.56 0.25
N LYS A 21 -10.57 4.57 -0.46
CA LYS A 21 -9.52 3.54 -0.32
C LYS A 21 -9.10 3.35 1.14
N ALA A 22 -8.97 4.45 1.89
CA ALA A 22 -8.57 4.47 3.30
C ALA A 22 -9.34 5.54 4.11
N CYS A 23 -10.54 5.92 3.65
CA CYS A 23 -11.42 6.85 4.36
C CYS A 23 -12.90 6.62 4.02
N ASP A 24 -13.76 7.52 4.49
CA ASP A 24 -15.22 7.55 4.30
C ASP A 24 -15.71 8.95 3.93
N PHE A 25 -15.34 9.43 2.73
CA PHE A 25 -15.69 10.78 2.25
C PHE A 25 -16.60 10.76 1.02
N VAL A 26 -16.71 9.63 0.32
CA VAL A 26 -17.64 9.49 -0.81
C VAL A 26 -19.06 9.40 -0.25
N LYS A 27 -19.99 10.14 -0.86
CA LYS A 27 -21.40 10.13 -0.48
C LYS A 27 -22.02 8.74 -0.67
N GLU A 28 -22.97 8.40 0.21
CA GLU A 28 -23.69 7.13 0.22
C GLU A 28 -24.41 6.84 -1.12
N GLU A 29 -24.85 7.88 -1.83
CA GLU A 29 -25.48 7.79 -3.16
C GLU A 29 -24.64 7.01 -4.18
N HIS A 30 -23.31 7.01 -4.03
CA HIS A 30 -22.38 6.29 -4.91
C HIS A 30 -22.15 4.84 -4.50
N SER A 31 -22.70 4.37 -3.36
CA SER A 31 -22.59 2.99 -2.88
C SER A 31 -21.14 2.47 -2.75
N VAL A 32 -20.19 3.35 -2.47
CA VAL A 32 -18.78 2.97 -2.26
C VAL A 32 -18.54 2.68 -0.79
N PRO A 33 -18.16 1.45 -0.40
CA PRO A 33 -17.86 1.13 0.99
C PRO A 33 -16.70 1.97 1.53
N PRO A 34 -16.75 2.40 2.80
CA PRO A 34 -15.64 3.07 3.45
C PRO A 34 -14.46 2.12 3.65
N ASN A 35 -13.24 2.65 3.61
CA ASN A 35 -12.00 1.91 3.88
C ASN A 35 -11.90 0.57 3.13
N TRP A 36 -12.33 0.53 1.87
CA TRP A 36 -12.53 -0.74 1.17
C TRP A 36 -11.22 -1.47 0.86
N ARG A 37 -10.08 -0.78 0.83
CA ARG A 37 -8.81 -1.44 0.51
C ARG A 37 -8.36 -2.31 1.66
N GLN A 38 -8.48 -3.60 1.43
CA GLN A 38 -7.92 -4.66 2.25
C GLN A 38 -7.30 -5.72 1.33
N ASP A 39 -6.28 -6.42 1.79
CA ASP A 39 -5.79 -7.60 1.10
C ASP A 39 -6.82 -8.71 1.18
N LEU A 40 -6.81 -9.61 0.19
CA LEU A 40 -7.71 -10.76 0.17
C LEU A 40 -7.55 -11.53 1.49
N ASN A 41 -8.68 -11.80 2.16
CA ASN A 41 -8.72 -12.46 3.46
C ASN A 41 -7.79 -11.81 4.51
N ARG A 42 -7.59 -10.48 4.45
CA ARG A 42 -6.64 -9.75 5.31
C ARG A 42 -5.22 -10.33 5.26
N ASN A 43 -4.80 -10.72 4.05
CA ASN A 43 -3.50 -11.30 3.79
C ASN A 43 -3.28 -12.65 4.50
N MET A 44 -4.35 -13.40 4.74
CA MET A 44 -4.29 -14.78 5.25
C MET A 44 -4.42 -15.80 4.12
N VAL A 45 -3.67 -16.88 4.24
CA VAL A 45 -3.72 -18.05 3.35
C VAL A 45 -4.07 -19.29 4.14
N LYS A 46 -4.82 -20.21 3.52
CA LYS A 46 -5.19 -21.49 4.12
C LYS A 46 -4.11 -22.53 3.81
N THR A 47 -3.58 -23.16 4.84
CA THR A 47 -2.56 -24.20 4.74
C THR A 47 -3.19 -25.56 4.38
N GLU A 48 -2.35 -26.53 4.03
CA GLU A 48 -2.80 -27.91 3.72
C GLU A 48 -3.46 -28.60 4.92
N ASP A 49 -3.02 -28.31 6.15
CA ASP A 49 -3.65 -28.76 7.39
C ASP A 49 -4.90 -27.94 7.77
N GLY A 50 -5.31 -27.00 6.92
CA GLY A 50 -6.56 -26.26 7.01
C GLY A 50 -6.53 -25.03 7.93
N ARG A 51 -5.37 -24.67 8.49
CA ARG A 51 -5.19 -23.48 9.32
C ARG A 51 -5.07 -22.23 8.47
N TRP A 52 -5.44 -21.08 9.04
CA TRP A 52 -5.21 -19.78 8.39
C TRP A 52 -3.97 -19.14 8.99
N VAL A 53 -3.01 -18.80 8.14
CA VAL A 53 -1.76 -18.15 8.53
C VAL A 53 -1.57 -16.88 7.72
N LEU A 54 -0.82 -15.91 8.26
CA LEU A 54 -0.43 -14.73 7.48
C LEU A 54 0.44 -15.16 6.30
N ALA A 55 0.15 -14.63 5.12
CA ALA A 55 0.99 -14.87 3.96
C ALA A 55 2.40 -14.31 4.23
N PRO A 56 3.46 -15.02 3.80
CA PRO A 56 4.80 -14.48 3.87
C PRO A 56 4.86 -13.17 3.08
N ARG A 57 5.51 -12.16 3.67
CA ARG A 57 5.80 -10.92 2.95
C ARG A 57 6.65 -11.27 1.73
N GLN A 58 6.26 -10.80 0.54
CA GLN A 58 7.14 -10.88 -0.62
C GLN A 58 8.45 -10.18 -0.28
N GLN A 59 9.55 -10.93 -0.32
CA GLN A 59 10.88 -10.36 -0.25
C GLN A 59 11.11 -9.68 -1.60
N VAL A 60 11.08 -8.36 -1.59
CA VAL A 60 11.51 -7.57 -2.73
C VAL A 60 13.03 -7.53 -2.62
N PHE A 61 13.72 -8.26 -3.49
CA PHE A 61 15.17 -8.11 -3.62
C PHE A 61 15.39 -6.80 -4.36
N ASP A 62 15.79 -5.77 -3.61
CA ASP A 62 16.20 -4.51 -4.21
C ASP A 62 17.64 -4.65 -4.66
N THR A 63 17.83 -4.97 -5.95
CA THR A 63 19.13 -5.16 -6.58
C THR A 63 19.99 -3.89 -6.57
N HIS A 64 19.41 -2.72 -6.26
CA HIS A 64 20.13 -1.44 -6.22
C HIS A 64 20.50 -1.01 -4.80
N HIS A 65 20.04 -1.72 -3.77
CA HIS A 65 20.19 -1.26 -2.39
C HIS A 65 21.59 -1.53 -1.84
N GLU A 66 22.24 -2.63 -2.22
CA GLU A 66 23.49 -3.10 -1.60
C GLU A 66 24.67 -2.14 -1.82
N GLU A 67 24.83 -1.57 -3.01
CA GLU A 67 26.00 -0.72 -3.29
C GLU A 67 25.95 0.65 -2.58
N ASP A 68 24.75 1.20 -2.35
CA ASP A 68 24.58 2.55 -1.85
C ASP A 68 24.51 2.65 -0.32
N ILE A 69 24.08 1.59 0.38
CA ILE A 69 23.89 1.65 1.86
C ILE A 69 24.96 0.92 2.67
N GLU A 70 25.68 -0.05 2.09
CA GLU A 70 26.67 -0.84 2.83
C GLU A 70 27.74 0.02 3.53
N PRO A 71 28.30 1.09 2.92
CA PRO A 71 29.24 1.96 3.62
C PRO A 71 28.64 2.63 4.87
N TYR A 72 27.36 2.99 4.82
CA TYR A 72 26.65 3.61 5.94
C TYR A 72 26.24 2.58 7.00
N LEU A 73 25.90 1.35 6.59
CA LEU A 73 25.62 0.24 7.49
C LEU A 73 26.85 -0.18 8.29
N GLU A 74 28.04 -0.17 7.67
CA GLU A 74 29.32 -0.42 8.34
C GLU A 74 29.61 0.67 9.38
N GLN A 75 29.39 1.94 9.01
CA GLN A 75 29.59 3.08 9.91
C GLN A 75 28.74 3.00 11.19
N ILE A 76 27.53 2.44 11.11
CA ILE A 76 26.61 2.29 12.26
C ILE A 76 26.68 0.89 12.91
N GLY A 77 27.58 0.01 12.45
CA GLY A 77 27.81 -1.31 13.04
C GLY A 77 26.70 -2.34 12.80
N ILE A 78 25.89 -2.16 11.75
CA ILE A 78 24.75 -3.01 11.40
C ILE A 78 25.07 -3.96 10.23
N SER A 79 26.24 -3.81 9.58
CA SER A 79 26.62 -4.63 8.42
C SER A 79 26.44 -6.14 8.68
N SER A 80 26.00 -6.84 7.63
CA SER A 80 25.64 -8.26 7.61
C SER A 80 26.84 -9.18 7.82
N SER A 81 27.54 -9.05 8.95
CA SER A 81 28.46 -10.04 9.49
C SER A 81 27.76 -10.76 10.64
N ASN A 82 26.77 -11.59 10.31
CA ASN A 82 26.44 -12.76 11.12
C ASN A 82 25.60 -13.78 10.32
N LYS A 83 26.30 -14.87 9.96
CA LYS A 83 25.88 -16.16 9.39
C LYS A 83 25.65 -16.26 7.88
#